data_AF-A0A1I3EAN0-F1
#
_entry.id   AF-A0A1I3EAN0-F1
#
_cell.length_a   1.000
_cell.length_b   1.000
_cell.length_c   1.000
_cell.angle_alpha   90.00
_cell.angle_beta   90.00
_cell.angle_gamma   90.00
#
_symmetry.space_group_name_H-M   'P 1'
#
loop_
_entity.id
_entity.type
_entity.pdbx_description
1 polymer ?
#
loop_
_entity_poly.entity_id
_entity_poly.type
_entity_poly.pdbx_seq_one_letter_code
_entity_poly.pdbx_strand_id
1 'polypeptide(L)' 'MEIAEIEHMLLHALTEESVGEKLDGAKSQQEVYEALKTLPYFTLTMEEFQQGIQALKNEQAEVHEHEAE' A
#
# COMPACT_ATOMS: atom_id res chain seq x y z
N MET A 1 4.98 -12.03 6.22
CA MET A 1 5.83 -10.98 6.82
C MET A 1 5.03 -10.32 7.97
N GLU A 2 5.63 -9.61 8.92
CA GLU A 2 4.82 -8.92 9.94
C GLU A 2 4.04 -7.74 9.32
N ILE A 3 2.84 -7.42 9.83
CA ILE A 3 1.98 -6.36 9.24
C ILE A 3 2.72 -5.01 9.18
N ALA A 4 3.44 -4.63 10.23
CA ALA A 4 4.22 -3.41 10.25
C ALA A 4 5.32 -3.36 9.17
N GLU A 5 5.95 -4.51 8.86
CA GLU A 5 6.94 -4.60 7.79
C GLU A 5 6.28 -4.50 6.40
N ILE A 6 5.11 -5.13 6.24
CA ILE A 6 4.30 -5.06 5.02
C ILE A 6 3.88 -3.61 4.76
N GLU A 7 3.38 -2.90 5.77
CA GLU A 7 2.97 -1.51 5.69
C GLU A 7 4.13 -0.60 5.33
N HIS A 8 5.28 -0.76 6.01
CA HIS A 8 6.47 0.02 5.71
C HIS A 8 6.95 -0.20 4.26
N MET A 9 6.95 -1.45 3.79
CA MET A 9 7.29 -1.76 2.40
C MET A 9 6.27 -1.19 1.40
N LEU A 10 4.98 -1.30 1.69
CA LEU A 10 3.91 -0.74 0.86
C LEU A 10 4.02 0.77 0.75
N LEU A 11 4.15 1.47 1.88
CA LEU A 11 4.30 2.91 1.90
C LEU A 11 5.52 3.34 1.11
N HIS A 12 6.67 2.69 1.34
CA HIS A 12 7.88 2.98 0.58
C HIS A 12 7.68 2.77 -0.93
N ALA A 13 7.11 1.63 -1.33
CA ALA A 13 6.86 1.29 -2.72
C ALA A 13 5.86 2.25 -3.39
N LEU A 14 4.79 2.65 -2.68
CA LEU A 14 3.79 3.60 -3.17
C LEU A 14 4.35 5.02 -3.35
N THR A 15 5.40 5.38 -2.60
CA THR A 15 6.08 6.68 -2.72
C THR A 15 7.20 6.72 -3.75
N GLU A 16 7.55 5.60 -4.38
CA GLU A 16 8.62 5.59 -5.37
C GLU A 16 8.21 6.25 -6.69
N GLU A 17 9.04 7.21 -7.13
CA GLU A 17 8.83 7.92 -8.39
C GLU A 17 8.73 6.96 -9.59
N SER A 18 9.46 5.84 -9.54
CA SER A 18 9.49 4.79 -10.57
C SER A 18 8.11 4.19 -10.88
N VAL A 19 7.20 4.18 -9.91
CA VAL A 19 5.84 3.64 -10.06
C VAL A 19 4.78 4.74 -10.07
N GLY A 20 5.13 5.98 -9.73
CA GLY A 20 4.19 7.10 -9.63
C GLY A 20 3.29 7.28 -10.85
N GLU A 21 3.87 7.28 -12.06
CA GLU A 21 3.08 7.40 -13.30
C GLU A 21 2.13 6.21 -13.54
N LYS A 22 2.52 5.00 -13.10
CA LYS A 22 1.67 3.80 -13.22
C LYS A 22 0.56 3.79 -12.18
N LEU A 23 0.85 4.29 -10.99
CA LEU A 23 -0.11 4.42 -9.89
C LEU A 23 -1.18 5.47 -10.21
N ASP A 24 -0.80 6.59 -10.82
CA ASP A 24 -1.73 7.66 -11.24
C ASP A 24 -2.79 7.14 -12.23
N GLY A 25 -2.37 6.26 -13.15
CA GLY A 25 -3.27 5.62 -14.12
C GLY A 25 -4.04 4.41 -13.59
N ALA A 26 -3.69 3.88 -12.41
CA ALA A 26 -4.25 2.64 -11.90
C ALA A 26 -5.69 2.84 -11.39
N LYS A 27 -6.63 2.04 -11.89
CA LYS A 27 -8.06 2.11 -11.50
C LYS A 27 -8.46 1.03 -10.53
N SER A 28 -7.59 0.04 -10.31
CA SER A 28 -7.86 -1.11 -9.45
C SER A 28 -6.67 -1.45 -8.58
N GLN A 29 -6.94 -2.06 -7.41
CA GLN A 29 -5.89 -2.58 -6.52
C GLN A 29 -4.95 -3.57 -7.22
N GLN A 30 -5.48 -4.35 -8.17
CA GLN A 30 -4.67 -5.26 -8.97
C GLN A 30 -3.65 -4.51 -9.85
N GLU A 31 -4.04 -3.40 -10.49
CA GLU A 31 -3.13 -2.60 -11.31
C GLU A 31 -2.05 -1.93 -10.46
N VAL A 32 -2.42 -1.45 -9.26
CA VAL A 32 -1.47 -0.94 -8.27
C VAL A 32 -0.46 -2.04 -7.90
N TYR A 33 -0.93 -3.23 -7.54
CA TYR A 33 -0.05 -4.35 -7.22
C TYR A 33 0.88 -4.72 -8.38
N GLU A 34 0.39 -4.75 -9.62
CA GLU A 34 1.22 -5.02 -10.79
C GLU A 34 2.27 -3.94 -11.02
N ALA A 35 1.96 -2.67 -10.77
CA ALA A 35 2.92 -1.57 -10.82
C ALA A 35 4.01 -1.75 -9.75
N LEU A 36 3.62 -2.01 -8.49
CA LEU A 36 4.56 -2.21 -7.39
C LEU A 36 5.46 -3.44 -7.59
N LYS A 37 4.92 -4.51 -8.19
CA LYS A 37 5.67 -5.74 -8.51
C LYS A 37 6.81 -5.50 -9.52
N THR A 38 6.83 -4.36 -10.22
CA THR A 38 7.96 -4.00 -11.10
C THR A 38 9.20 -3.56 -10.33
N LEU A 39 9.07 -3.26 -9.04
CA LEU A 39 10.17 -2.88 -8.16
C LEU A 39 10.97 -4.13 -7.73
N PRO A 40 12.30 -4.11 -7.81
CA PRO A 40 13.13 -5.30 -7.57
C PRO A 40 13.13 -5.78 -6.12
N TYR A 41 12.79 -4.91 -5.17
CA TYR A 41 12.70 -5.21 -3.74
C TYR A 41 11.28 -5.53 -3.29
N PHE A 42 10.27 -5.38 -4.16
CA PHE A 42 8.88 -5.63 -3.80
C PHE A 42 8.60 -7.13 -3.84
N THR A 43 8.58 -7.74 -2.65
CA THR A 43 8.41 -9.20 -2.50
C THR A 43 7.05 -9.58 -1.94
N LEU A 44 6.16 -8.62 -1.69
CA LEU A 44 4.85 -8.89 -1.13
C LEU A 44 4.01 -9.73 -2.09
N THR A 45 3.36 -10.74 -1.55
CA THR A 45 2.32 -11.47 -2.26
C THR A 45 1.03 -10.64 -2.37
N MET A 46 0.09 -11.06 -3.22
CA MET A 46 -1.22 -10.41 -3.32
C MET A 46 -1.96 -10.41 -1.97
N GLU A 47 -1.86 -11.51 -1.22
CA GLU A 47 -2.49 -11.62 0.10
C GLU A 47 -1.87 -10.61 1.09
N GLU A 48 -0.54 -10.53 1.17
CA GLU A 48 0.17 -9.57 2.02
C GLU A 48 -0.11 -8.12 1.60
N PHE A 49 -0.14 -7.84 0.29
CA PHE A 49 -0.53 -6.53 -0.23
C PHE A 49 -1.94 -6.15 0.24
N GLN A 50 -2.92 -7.05 0.13
CA GLN A 50 -4.28 -6.79 0.59
C GLN A 50 -4.35 -6.57 2.10
N GLN A 51 -3.62 -7.37 2.89
CA GLN A 51 -3.55 -7.20 4.34
C GLN A 51 -2.97 -5.83 4.72
N GLY A 52 -1.88 -5.40 4.07
CA GLY A 52 -1.29 -4.10 4.35
C GLY A 52 -2.17 -2.93 3.90
N ILE A 53 -2.83 -3.01 2.75
CA ILE A 53 -3.81 -1.99 2.33
C ILE A 53 -4.98 -1.90 3.31
N GLN A 54 -5.43 -3.04 3.86
CA GLN A 54 -6.50 -3.06 4.85
C GLN A 54 -6.05 -2.47 6.19
N ALA A 55 -4.83 -2.76 6.63
CA ALA A 55 -4.25 -2.19 7.84
C ALA A 55 -4.12 -0.66 7.74
N LEU A 56 -3.55 -0.15 6.64
CA LEU A 56 -3.44 1.29 6.34
C LEU A 56 -4.80 2.01 6.30
N LYS A 57 -5.86 1.32 5.88
CA LYS A 57 -7.23 1.86 5.88
C LYS A 57 -7.83 1.92 7.28
N ASN A 58 -7.57 0.90 8.10
CA ASN A 58 -8.01 0.88 9.50
C ASN A 58 -7.33 2.00 10.29
N GLU A 59 -6.01 2.16 10.15
CA GLU A 59 -5.28 3.23 10.82
C GLU A 59 -5.81 4.62 10.45
N GLN A 60 -6.14 4.87 9.18
CA GLN A 60 -6.73 6.15 8.75
C GLN A 60 -8.19 6.35 9.19
N ALA A 61 -8.92 5.26 9.43
CA ALA A 61 -10.28 5.35 9.97
C ALA A 61 -10.26 5.71 11.47
N GLU A 62 -9.31 5.14 12.23
CA GLU A 62 -9.16 5.40 13.67
C GLU A 62 -8.67 6.83 13.97
N VAL A 63 -7.93 7.47 13.06
CA VAL A 63 -7.47 8.87 13.22
C VAL A 63 -8.64 9.88 13.13
N HIS A 64 -9.71 9.59 12.39
CA HIS A 64 -10.83 10.52 12.22
C HIS A 64 -11.88 10.48 13.36
N GLU A 65 -11.84 9.48 14.25
CA GLU A 65 -12.80 9.39 15.36
C GLU A 65 -12.42 10.23 16.60
N HIS A 66 -11.22 10.81 16.65
CA HIS A 66 -10.73 11.62 17.79
C HIS A 66 -10.80 13.15 17.61
N GLU A 67 -11.36 13.67 16.51
CA GLU A 67 -11.56 15.12 16.31
C GLU A 67 -13.01 15.58 16.54
N ALA A 68 -13.87 14.71 17.05
CA ALA A 68 -15.29 15.00 17.32
C ALA A 68 -15.64 14.98 18.83
N GLU A 69 -14.80 15.58 19.68
CA GLU A 69 -15.11 15.89 21.09
C GLU A 69 -14.97 17.38 21.41
#